data_AF-A0A941J4Y3-F1
#
_entry.id   AF-A0A941J4Y3-F1
#
_cell.length_a   1.000
_cell.length_b   1.000
_cell.length_c   1.000
_cell.angle_alpha   90.00
_cell.angle_beta   90.00
_cell.angle_gamma   90.00
#
_symmetry.space_group_name_H-M   'P 1'
#
loop_
_entity.id
_entity.type
_entity.pdbx_description
1 polymer ?
#
loop_
_entity_poly.entity_id
_entity_poly.type
_entity_poly.pdbx_seq_one_letter_code
_entity_poly.pdbx_strand_id
1 'polypeptide(L)' 'MTGKVTSNQTADLIFKNGEVYTVDKDRSWEKAVAVKNGKILYVGDNKELQPSKGTIPE' A
#
# COMPACT_ATOMS: atom_id res chain seq x y z
N MET A 1 -16.07 -24.55 -7.04
CA MET A 1 -14.72 -24.01 -7.34
C MET A 1 -14.80 -22.50 -7.19
N THR A 2 -14.64 -21.96 -5.99
CA THR A 2 -14.70 -20.51 -5.73
C THR A 2 -13.32 -19.91 -5.93
N GLY A 3 -13.07 -19.38 -7.13
CA GLY A 3 -11.86 -18.61 -7.41
C GLY A 3 -11.88 -17.30 -6.65
N LYS A 4 -11.01 -17.16 -5.65
CA LYS A 4 -10.65 -15.87 -5.06
C LYS A 4 -10.03 -15.04 -6.17
N VAL A 5 -10.74 -14.04 -6.67
CA VAL A 5 -10.24 -13.09 -7.67
C VAL A 5 -9.20 -12.21 -6.97
N THR A 6 -7.97 -12.71 -6.82
CA THR A 6 -6.84 -11.91 -6.37
C THR A 6 -6.46 -10.98 -7.51
N SER A 7 -7.06 -9.79 -7.53
CA SER A 7 -6.54 -8.61 -8.24
C SER A 7 -5.20 -8.25 -7.61
N ASN A 8 -4.16 -9.03 -7.93
CA ASN A 8 -2.84 -8.94 -7.32
C ASN A 8 -2.16 -7.64 -7.78
N GLN A 9 -2.55 -6.51 -7.18
CA GLN A 9 -1.91 -5.22 -7.35
C GLN A 9 -0.58 -5.26 -6.59
N THR A 10 0.41 -5.92 -7.20
CA THR A 10 1.77 -5.96 -6.70
C THR A 10 2.44 -4.62 -6.95
N ALA A 11 2.87 -3.97 -5.85
CA ALA A 11 3.74 -2.83 -5.81
C ALA A 11 5.18 -3.22 -6.19
N ASP A 12 5.87 -2.34 -6.91
CA ASP A 12 7.31 -2.47 -7.20
C ASP A 12 8.17 -1.80 -6.12
N LEU A 13 7.60 -0.86 -5.38
CA LEU A 13 8.26 -0.13 -4.30
C LEU A 13 7.33 0.01 -3.09
N ILE A 14 7.87 -0.28 -1.90
CA ILE A 14 7.17 -0.11 -0.63
C ILE A 14 8.05 0.70 0.33
N PHE A 15 7.48 1.79 0.85
CA PHE A 15 8.00 2.52 2.00
C PHE A 15 7.21 2.12 3.25
N LYS A 16 7.92 1.80 4.34
CA LYS A 16 7.35 1.38 5.63
C LYS A 16 8.13 1.99 6.78
N ASN A 17 7.48 2.07 7.94
CA ASN A 17 8.02 2.60 9.19
C ASN A 17 8.45 4.07 9.08
N GLY A 18 7.85 4.84 8.16
CA GLY A 18 8.10 6.26 7.99
C GLY A 18 6.81 7.05 8.20
N GLU A 19 6.91 8.33 8.54
CA GLU A 19 5.73 9.20 8.63
C GLU A 19 5.38 9.73 7.23
N VAL A 20 4.15 9.46 6.79
CA VAL A 20 3.65 9.81 5.47
C VAL A 20 2.53 10.82 5.65
N TYR A 21 2.81 12.08 5.31
CA TYR A 21 1.79 13.12 5.32
C TYR A 21 0.95 13.06 4.05
N THR A 22 -0.35 12.80 4.18
CA THR A 22 -1.30 12.91 3.07
C THR A 22 -1.85 14.33 3.03
N VAL A 23 -1.75 14.97 1.86
CA VAL A 23 -2.32 16.30 1.64
C VAL A 23 -3.82 16.17 1.31
N ASP A 24 -4.54 15.46 2.17
CA ASP A 24 -6.00 15.35 2.12
C ASP A 24 -6.67 16.41 3.02
N LYS A 25 -8.00 16.39 3.08
CA LYS A 25 -8.76 17.36 3.89
C LYS A 25 -8.52 17.18 5.39
N ASP A 26 -8.23 15.96 5.80
CA ASP A 26 -8.06 15.56 7.19
C ASP A 26 -6.61 15.72 7.67
N ARG A 27 -5.69 16.01 6.74
CA ARG A 27 -4.25 16.17 6.97
C ARG A 27 -3.67 14.91 7.61
N SER A 28 -4.03 13.76 7.06
CA SER A 28 -3.75 12.46 7.67
C SER A 28 -2.26 12.13 7.68
N TRP A 29 -1.86 11.34 8.68
CA TRP A 29 -0.51 10.82 8.81
C TRP A 29 -0.58 9.30 8.81
N GLU A 30 0.03 8.70 7.80
CA GLU A 30 0.10 7.26 7.62
C GLU A 30 1.53 6.78 7.81
N LYS A 31 1.71 5.45 7.83
CA LYS A 31 3.02 4.86 8.16
C LYS A 31 3.70 4.16 7.00
N ALA A 32 2.97 3.96 5.90
CA ALA A 32 3.41 3.16 4.78
C ALA A 32 2.78 3.61 3.46
N VAL A 33 3.53 3.46 2.37
CA VAL A 33 3.10 3.75 0.99
C VAL A 33 3.56 2.63 0.07
N ALA A 34 2.68 2.18 -0.82
CA ALA A 34 3.00 1.27 -1.90
C ALA A 34 2.86 1.97 -3.26
N VAL A 35 3.87 1.81 -4.11
CA VAL A 35 3.94 2.41 -5.46
C VAL A 35 4.07 1.30 -6.50
N LYS A 36 3.47 1.52 -7.67
CA LYS A 36 3.67 0.73 -8.88
C LYS A 36 3.73 1.63 -10.09
N ASN A 37 4.79 1.51 -10.90
CA ASN A 37 4.99 2.32 -12.11
C ASN A 37 4.80 3.83 -11.86
N GLY A 38 5.32 4.32 -10.72
CA GLY A 38 5.21 5.72 -10.32
C GLY A 38 3.83 6.18 -9.86
N LYS A 39 2.85 5.27 -9.70
CA LYS A 39 1.54 5.56 -9.13
C LYS A 39 1.42 5.00 -7.71
N ILE A 40 0.84 5.79 -6.82
CA ILE A 40 0.49 5.32 -5.47
C ILE A 40 -0.69 4.36 -5.59
N LEU A 41 -0.50 3.14 -5.10
CA LEU A 41 -1.55 2.13 -5.05
C LEU A 41 -2.18 2.01 -3.66
N TYR A 42 -1.43 2.36 -2.61
CA TYR A 42 -1.90 2.26 -1.23
C TYR A 42 -1.14 3.22 -0.32
N VAL A 43 -1.85 3.74 0.69
CA VAL A 43 -1.31 4.52 1.82
C VAL A 43 -2.03 4.04 3.08
N GLY A 44 -1.28 3.74 4.15
CA GLY A 44 -1.88 3.27 5.41
C GLY A 44 -0.86 2.77 6.44
N ASP A 45 -1.26 1.82 7.29
CA ASP A 45 -0.39 1.27 8.35
C ASP A 45 0.62 0.21 7.82
N ASN A 46 1.71 0.03 8.57
CA ASN A 46 2.80 -0.91 8.26
C ASN A 46 2.37 -2.38 8.21
N LYS A 47 1.37 -2.77 9.01
CA LYS A 47 0.93 -4.17 9.14
C LYS A 47 0.27 -4.69 7.87
N GLU A 48 -0.29 -3.80 7.07
CA GLU A 48 -1.07 -4.13 5.89
C GLU A 48 -0.17 -4.43 4.68
N LEU A 49 1.03 -3.84 4.61
CA LEU A 49 1.97 -4.08 3.51
C LEU A 49 2.87 -5.29 3.76
N GLN A 50 2.60 -6.40 3.07
CA GLN A 50 3.44 -7.60 3.15
C GLN A 50 4.71 -7.45 2.30
N PRO A 51 5.91 -7.57 2.89
CA PRO A 51 7.18 -7.39 2.16
C PRO A 51 7.48 -8.51 1.15
N SER A 52 6.83 -9.67 1.25
CA SER A 52 7.23 -10.84 0.47
C SER A 52 6.87 -10.78 -1.02
N LYS A 53 5.92 -9.93 -1.45
CA LYS A 53 5.51 -9.81 -2.88
C LYS A 53 4.93 -8.45 -3.31
N GLY A 54 5.05 -7.39 -2.50
CA GLY A 54 4.44 -6.10 -2.85
C GLY A 54 2.90 -6.12 -2.84
N THR A 55 2.28 -7.17 -2.30
CA THR A 55 0.83 -7.35 -2.35
C THR A 55 0.15 -6.43 -1.36
N ILE A 56 -0.79 -5.64 -1.87
CA ILE A 56 -1.67 -4.78 -1.08
C ILE A 56 -2.88 -5.62 -0.66
N PRO A 57 -3.33 -5.56 0.60
CA PRO A 57 -4.55 -6.23 1.04
C PRO A 57 -5.77 -5.60 0.34
N GLU A 58 -6.80 -6.43 0.08
CA GLU A 58 -8.08 -5.98 -0.48
C GLU A 58 -8.84 -5.06 0.49
#